data_AF-A0A2N1TVR4-F1
#
_entry.id   AF-A0A2N1TVR4-F1
#
_cell.length_a   1.000
_cell.length_b   1.000
_cell.length_c   1.000
_cell.angle_alpha   90.00
_cell.angle_beta   90.00
_cell.angle_gamma   90.00
#
_symmetry.space_group_name_H-M   'P 1'
#
loop_
_entity.id
_entity.type
_entity.pdbx_description
1 polymer ?
#
loop_
_entity_poly.entity_id
_entity_poly.type
_entity_poly.pdbx_seq_one_letter_code
_entity_poly.pdbx_strand_id
1 'polypeptide(L)'
;MTNKCLSLCLIAALFVSSSLTAQTASPAKKPAATTKKAAQPASTKAAPAKSASAQPAPAIQRTASGTVDTAKIDPIKLANQMMMVFMERMKAGNYSEAREIANQMIFGHDSFKSTESKQYKSFHSMMEKELYLLLEGRQGRKPEVEWVEQPISDGFYLISILDFQEGKPEEALANMQRAVFWNPVRSAFYSERGFMLLRNSAGPNILMAQVAYIKALELADNAEDFAAALRGLSFIFVERRMPDVALACLLVARNFLPQDSEIEEEMFFIRRNFPALYDSMDLAGARRTLSSNRILADYAPEHVQVLIRLADIFKSPKDAPHALNLLRRALEMSPTNKEVVRRLQVLEKK
;
A
#
# COMPACT_ATOMS: atom_id res chain seq x y z
N MET A 1 29.15 -4.94 -1.29
CA MET A 1 27.99 -5.77 -1.66
C MET A 1 26.75 -5.06 -1.13
N THR A 2 26.07 -4.30 -2.00
CA THR A 2 24.91 -3.49 -1.64
C THR A 2 23.66 -4.36 -1.69
N ASN A 3 23.19 -4.81 -0.51
CA ASN A 3 21.89 -5.47 -0.36
C ASN A 3 20.78 -4.46 -0.69
N LYS A 4 20.25 -4.51 -1.91
CA LYS A 4 19.02 -3.83 -2.27
C LYS A 4 17.84 -4.58 -1.65
N CYS A 5 17.45 -4.24 -0.43
CA CYS A 5 16.16 -4.63 0.15
C CYS A 5 15.18 -3.48 -0.06
N LEU A 6 14.44 -3.50 -1.17
CA LEU A 6 13.14 -2.82 -1.22
C LEU A 6 12.17 -3.67 -0.41
N SER A 7 11.40 -3.06 0.50
CA SER A 7 10.38 -3.76 1.28
C SER A 7 9.20 -4.16 0.39
N LEU A 8 8.47 -5.21 0.80
CA LEU A 8 7.36 -5.79 0.06
C LEU A 8 6.24 -4.76 -0.25
N CYS A 9 6.02 -3.74 0.60
CA CYS A 9 5.02 -2.70 0.32
C CYS A 9 5.58 -1.50 -0.46
N LEU A 10 6.90 -1.31 -0.53
CA LEU A 10 7.51 -0.20 -1.28
C LEU A 10 7.41 -0.38 -2.80
N ILE A 11 7.12 -1.61 -3.26
CA ILE A 11 6.92 -1.94 -4.68
C ILE A 11 5.45 -1.75 -5.09
N ALA A 12 4.48 -1.89 -4.17
CA ALA A 12 3.06 -1.69 -4.48
C ALA A 12 2.68 -0.24 -4.82
N ALA A 13 3.49 0.75 -4.39
CA ALA A 13 3.27 2.17 -4.72
C ALA A 13 3.78 2.59 -6.12
N LEU A 14 4.25 1.66 -6.96
CA LEU A 14 4.84 1.97 -8.27
C LEU A 14 3.87 1.92 -9.47
N PHE A 15 2.59 1.61 -9.29
CA PHE A 15 1.61 1.61 -10.39
C PHE A 15 0.33 2.39 -10.07
N VAL A 16 0.47 3.70 -9.84
CA VAL A 16 -0.62 4.65 -10.11
C VAL A 16 -0.13 5.65 -11.16
N SER A 17 -0.22 5.23 -12.43
CA SER A 17 -0.45 6.17 -13.52
C SER A 17 -1.49 5.58 -14.46
N SER A 18 -2.69 6.12 -14.38
CA SER A 18 -3.78 5.84 -15.30
C SER A 18 -3.34 6.18 -16.73
N SER A 19 -3.46 5.17 -17.59
CA SER A 19 -4.05 5.25 -18.94
C SER A 19 -3.96 6.60 -19.66
N LEU A 20 -2.98 6.74 -20.56
CA LEU A 20 -3.22 7.44 -21.83
C LEU A 20 -3.02 6.45 -22.97
N THR A 21 -4.15 6.12 -23.60
CA THR A 21 -4.22 5.48 -24.92
C THR A 21 -3.51 6.32 -25.97
N ALA A 22 -2.60 5.70 -26.72
CA ALA A 22 -2.40 6.03 -28.13
C ALA A 22 -2.05 4.74 -28.88
N GLN A 23 -2.98 4.33 -29.74
CA GLN A 23 -2.83 3.29 -30.74
C GLN A 23 -1.68 3.62 -31.68
N THR A 24 -0.93 2.60 -32.14
CA THR A 24 -0.83 2.27 -33.58
C THR A 24 -0.02 0.99 -33.79
N ALA A 25 -0.35 0.32 -34.89
CA ALA A 25 -0.09 -1.07 -35.21
C ALA A 25 1.39 -1.43 -35.49
N SER A 26 1.70 -2.72 -35.30
CA SER A 26 2.91 -3.40 -35.82
C SER A 26 2.72 -3.83 -37.31
N PRO A 27 3.64 -4.60 -37.93
CA PRO A 27 5.02 -4.26 -38.32
C PRO A 27 5.32 -4.66 -39.80
N ALA A 28 6.42 -4.20 -40.41
CA ALA A 28 7.09 -4.94 -41.50
C ALA A 28 8.53 -4.48 -41.86
N LYS A 29 9.44 -5.46 -41.80
CA LYS A 29 10.57 -5.79 -42.71
C LYS A 29 11.58 -4.71 -43.19
N LYS A 30 12.85 -4.95 -42.82
CA LYS A 30 14.11 -4.72 -43.59
C LYS A 30 14.19 -5.69 -44.81
N PRO A 31 15.22 -5.68 -45.71
CA PRO A 31 16.48 -4.88 -45.75
C PRO A 31 16.91 -4.37 -47.16
N ALA A 32 18.01 -3.59 -47.22
CA ALA A 32 19.24 -3.84 -48.03
C ALA A 32 19.87 -2.61 -48.75
N ALA A 33 21.15 -2.38 -48.40
CA ALA A 33 22.32 -2.01 -49.20
C ALA A 33 22.21 -1.02 -50.40
N THR A 34 23.01 0.06 -50.39
CA THR A 34 24.29 0.14 -51.14
C THR A 34 25.02 1.49 -50.98
N THR A 35 26.33 1.41 -51.19
CA THR A 35 27.42 2.39 -51.23
C THR A 35 27.28 3.58 -52.21
N LYS A 36 27.78 4.78 -51.87
CA LYS A 36 29.03 5.38 -52.41
C LYS A 36 29.23 6.88 -52.05
N LYS A 37 30.52 7.20 -51.95
CA LYS A 37 31.27 8.44 -51.67
C LYS A 37 30.82 9.78 -52.32
N ALA A 38 31.02 10.82 -51.50
CA ALA A 38 31.74 12.10 -51.75
C ALA A 38 31.06 13.23 -52.56
N ALA A 39 30.76 14.34 -51.89
CA ALA A 39 31.39 15.66 -52.07
C ALA A 39 30.64 16.73 -51.23
N GLN A 40 31.33 17.38 -50.29
CA GLN A 40 31.06 18.75 -49.82
C GLN A 40 31.75 19.73 -50.78
N PRO A 41 31.51 21.07 -50.78
CA PRO A 41 30.86 21.89 -49.74
C PRO A 41 29.87 22.95 -50.25
N ALA A 42 28.98 23.47 -49.38
CA ALA A 42 28.72 24.91 -49.26
C ALA A 42 27.76 25.19 -48.09
N SER A 43 28.11 26.25 -47.38
CA SER A 43 27.48 26.83 -46.20
C SER A 43 26.03 27.26 -46.39
N THR A 44 25.18 26.99 -45.41
CA THR A 44 24.14 27.93 -44.96
C THR A 44 23.82 27.69 -43.49
N LYS A 45 23.83 28.80 -42.73
CA LYS A 45 23.46 28.90 -41.31
C LYS A 45 22.02 28.43 -41.09
N ALA A 46 21.80 27.55 -40.12
CA ALA A 46 20.51 27.37 -39.48
C ALA A 46 20.72 27.20 -37.96
N ALA A 47 19.94 27.96 -37.21
CA ALA A 47 20.02 28.18 -35.77
C ALA A 47 19.79 26.91 -34.93
N PRO A 48 20.38 26.82 -33.72
CA PRO A 48 20.13 25.70 -32.83
C PRO A 48 18.67 25.72 -32.33
N ALA A 49 18.02 24.57 -32.47
CA ALA A 49 16.70 24.30 -31.91
C ALA A 49 16.72 24.55 -30.39
N LYS A 50 15.78 25.39 -29.95
CA LYS A 50 15.49 25.64 -28.54
C LYS A 50 15.17 24.30 -27.87
N SER A 51 16.00 23.94 -26.90
CA SER A 51 15.66 22.95 -25.89
C SER A 51 14.35 23.36 -25.23
N ALA A 52 13.35 22.49 -25.30
CA ALA A 52 12.14 22.61 -24.51
C ALA A 52 12.55 22.50 -23.04
N SER A 53 12.55 23.64 -22.36
CA SER A 53 12.71 23.74 -20.91
C SER A 53 11.69 22.83 -20.22
N ALA A 54 12.19 21.87 -19.44
CA ALA A 54 11.39 21.15 -18.47
C ALA A 54 10.63 22.18 -17.60
N GLN A 55 9.31 22.04 -17.53
CA GLN A 55 8.50 22.81 -16.60
C GLN A 55 8.98 22.48 -15.17
N PRO A 56 9.25 23.49 -14.32
CA PRO A 56 9.59 23.22 -12.93
C PRO A 56 8.35 22.65 -12.21
N ALA A 57 8.58 21.62 -11.41
CA ALA A 57 7.59 21.06 -10.50
C ALA A 57 6.99 22.17 -9.60
N PRO A 58 5.71 22.07 -9.20
CA PRO A 58 5.08 23.08 -8.36
C PRO A 58 5.87 23.24 -7.04
N ALA A 59 6.37 24.45 -6.82
CA ALA A 59 7.13 24.79 -5.62
C ALA A 59 6.20 24.82 -4.41
N ILE A 60 6.51 24.00 -3.40
CA ILE A 60 5.86 24.03 -2.10
C ILE A 60 6.28 25.34 -1.40
N GLN A 61 5.32 26.20 -1.10
CA GLN A 61 5.57 27.45 -0.37
C GLN A 61 6.07 27.13 1.04
N ARG A 62 7.31 27.53 1.33
CA ARG A 62 7.93 27.42 2.66
C ARG A 62 7.65 28.70 3.43
N THR A 63 7.26 28.59 4.69
CA THR A 63 7.26 29.72 5.62
C THR A 63 8.70 30.12 5.99
N ALA A 64 8.88 31.28 6.63
CA ALA A 64 10.17 31.74 7.11
C ALA A 64 10.84 30.79 8.13
N SER A 65 10.10 29.82 8.68
CA SER A 65 10.60 28.74 9.55
C SER A 65 10.89 27.42 8.82
N GLY A 66 10.77 27.36 7.49
CA GLY A 66 11.01 26.15 6.71
C GLY A 66 9.90 25.10 6.81
N THR A 67 8.76 25.43 7.40
CA THR A 67 7.59 24.55 7.48
C THR A 67 6.65 24.79 6.29
N VAL A 68 5.95 23.75 5.85
CA VAL A 68 4.81 23.88 4.95
C VAL A 68 3.67 24.53 5.74
N ASP A 69 3.05 25.57 5.20
CA ASP A 69 1.90 26.23 5.83
C ASP A 69 0.67 25.29 5.75
N THR A 70 0.36 24.61 6.86
CA THR A 70 -0.61 23.50 6.92
C THR A 70 -2.07 23.96 7.02
N ALA A 71 -2.33 25.24 7.32
CA ALA A 71 -3.64 25.72 7.77
C ALA A 71 -4.80 25.64 6.74
N LYS A 72 -4.58 25.09 5.53
CA LYS A 72 -5.61 24.87 4.49
C LYS A 72 -5.43 23.58 3.69
N ILE A 73 -4.53 22.69 4.09
CA ILE A 73 -4.14 21.55 3.25
C ILE A 73 -4.91 20.31 3.69
N ASP A 74 -5.59 19.68 2.73
CA ASP A 74 -6.20 18.35 2.92
C ASP A 74 -5.14 17.36 3.40
N PRO A 75 -5.31 16.73 4.59
CA PRO A 75 -4.29 15.90 5.20
C PRO A 75 -3.92 14.69 4.34
N ILE A 76 -4.86 14.15 3.57
CA ILE A 76 -4.61 13.05 2.64
C ILE A 76 -3.67 13.52 1.52
N LYS A 77 -3.90 14.72 0.97
CA LYS A 77 -3.05 15.29 -0.08
C LYS A 77 -1.65 15.60 0.45
N LEU A 78 -1.55 16.15 1.67
CA LEU A 78 -0.27 16.42 2.31
C LEU A 78 0.52 15.13 2.50
N ALA A 79 -0.11 14.08 3.07
CA ALA A 79 0.51 12.77 3.27
C ALA A 79 1.06 12.20 1.94
N ASN A 80 0.24 12.21 0.88
CA ASN A 80 0.63 11.71 -0.43
C ASN A 80 1.78 12.51 -1.06
N GLN A 81 1.76 13.84 -0.95
CA GLN A 81 2.84 14.69 -1.45
C GLN A 81 4.16 14.42 -0.72
N MET A 82 4.13 14.37 0.62
CA MET A 82 5.35 14.10 1.41
C MET A 82 5.88 12.69 1.14
N MET A 83 5.00 11.69 1.01
CA MET A 83 5.37 10.33 0.62
C MET A 83 6.04 10.28 -0.74
N MET A 84 5.52 10.98 -1.75
CA MET A 84 6.16 11.04 -3.07
C MET A 84 7.56 11.63 -3.01
N VAL A 85 7.73 12.78 -2.34
CA VAL A 85 9.05 13.42 -2.22
C VAL A 85 10.01 12.49 -1.45
N PHE A 86 9.56 11.86 -0.36
CA PHE A 86 10.35 10.86 0.36
C PHE A 86 10.83 9.74 -0.58
N MET A 87 9.92 9.16 -1.36
CA MET A 87 10.23 8.07 -2.28
C MET A 87 11.21 8.49 -3.38
N GLU A 88 11.10 9.72 -3.88
CA GLU A 88 12.08 10.29 -4.83
C GLU A 88 13.48 10.39 -4.20
N ARG A 89 13.58 10.86 -2.95
CA ARG A 89 14.87 10.92 -2.23
C ARG A 89 15.46 9.54 -1.99
N MET A 90 14.63 8.58 -1.60
CA MET A 90 15.04 7.18 -1.43
C MET A 90 15.58 6.59 -2.74
N LYS A 91 14.89 6.81 -3.87
CA LYS A 91 15.33 6.34 -5.19
C LYS A 91 16.65 6.98 -5.63
N ALA A 92 16.87 8.25 -5.28
CA ALA A 92 18.11 8.96 -5.55
C ALA A 92 19.28 8.54 -4.62
N GLY A 93 19.02 7.74 -3.57
CA GLY A 93 20.01 7.41 -2.55
C GLY A 93 20.27 8.55 -1.55
N ASN A 94 19.44 9.59 -1.56
CA ASN A 94 19.54 10.74 -0.66
C ASN A 94 18.85 10.44 0.68
N TYR A 95 19.36 9.45 1.42
CA TYR A 95 18.74 8.99 2.68
C TYR A 95 18.64 10.07 3.76
N SER A 96 19.59 11.01 3.81
CA SER A 96 19.53 12.15 4.74
C SER A 96 18.33 13.05 4.47
N GLU A 97 18.10 13.43 3.20
CA GLU A 97 16.95 14.26 2.82
C GLU A 97 15.63 13.49 3.00
N ALA A 98 15.62 12.18 2.73
CA ALA A 98 14.46 11.32 3.00
C ALA A 98 14.11 11.33 4.50
N ARG A 99 15.12 11.21 5.37
CA ARG A 99 14.94 11.28 6.82
C ARG A 99 14.45 12.64 7.29
N GLU A 100 14.94 13.74 6.70
CA GLU A 100 14.44 15.08 7.00
C GLU A 100 12.95 15.23 6.67
N ILE A 101 12.50 14.72 5.52
CA ILE A 101 11.08 14.72 5.14
C ILE A 101 10.25 13.93 6.17
N ALA A 102 10.70 12.72 6.54
CA ALA A 102 9.99 11.91 7.51
C ALA A 102 9.96 12.57 8.91
N ASN A 103 11.02 13.27 9.31
CA ASN A 103 11.06 14.06 10.54
C ASN A 103 10.09 15.26 10.51
N GLN A 104 9.91 15.92 9.35
CA GLN A 104 8.91 16.97 9.18
C GLN A 104 7.48 16.44 9.33
N MET A 105 7.23 15.20 8.93
CA MET A 105 5.91 14.56 9.09
C MET A 105 5.53 14.32 10.55
N ILE A 106 6.51 14.13 11.44
CA ILE A 106 6.29 13.90 12.88
C ILE A 106 6.53 15.15 13.74
N PHE A 107 6.82 16.30 13.13
CA PHE A 107 7.13 17.51 13.87
C PHE A 107 5.96 17.93 14.78
N GLY A 108 6.26 18.22 16.05
CA GLY A 108 5.26 18.64 17.03
C GLY A 108 4.33 17.54 17.54
N HIS A 109 4.53 16.27 17.17
CA HIS A 109 3.65 15.17 17.60
C HIS A 109 3.54 15.03 19.13
N ASP A 110 4.59 15.38 19.88
CA ASP A 110 4.62 15.35 21.35
C ASP A 110 3.64 16.34 22.02
N SER A 111 3.15 17.33 21.28
CA SER A 111 2.18 18.30 21.78
C SER A 111 0.77 17.72 21.94
N PHE A 112 0.46 16.62 21.23
CA PHE A 112 -0.84 15.97 21.29
C PHE A 112 -0.91 15.01 22.48
N LYS A 113 -1.70 15.38 23.48
CA LYS A 113 -1.92 14.55 24.68
C LYS A 113 -3.30 13.94 24.64
N SER A 114 -3.37 12.63 24.43
CA SER A 114 -4.63 11.89 24.51
C SER A 114 -5.12 11.79 25.95
N THR A 115 -6.43 11.90 26.15
CA THR A 115 -7.13 11.62 27.40
C THR A 115 -7.95 10.33 27.25
N GLU A 116 -8.64 9.91 28.30
CA GLU A 116 -9.53 8.74 28.23
C GLU A 116 -10.69 8.95 27.23
N SER A 117 -11.18 10.19 27.11
CA SER A 117 -12.32 10.53 26.25
C SER A 117 -11.90 11.03 24.86
N LYS A 118 -10.72 11.65 24.73
CA LYS A 118 -10.27 12.29 23.49
C LYS A 118 -8.92 11.74 23.04
N GLN A 119 -8.85 11.35 21.77
CA GLN A 119 -7.67 10.77 21.18
C GLN A 119 -7.28 11.48 19.90
N TYR A 120 -5.97 11.61 19.71
CA TYR A 120 -5.38 12.14 18.49
C TYR A 120 -4.88 10.98 17.64
N LYS A 121 -5.29 10.96 16.38
CA LYS A 121 -4.90 9.93 15.40
C LYS A 121 -4.51 10.58 14.08
N SER A 122 -3.63 9.92 13.34
CA SER A 122 -3.19 10.35 12.02
C SER A 122 -3.54 9.24 11.04
N PHE A 123 -4.59 9.45 10.24
CA PHE A 123 -5.03 8.49 9.24
C PHE A 123 -4.52 8.90 7.86
N HIS A 124 -4.36 7.90 6.99
CA HIS A 124 -4.00 8.10 5.59
C HIS A 124 -5.23 8.20 4.69
N SER A 125 -6.38 7.68 5.15
CA SER A 125 -7.63 7.75 4.40
C SER A 125 -8.86 7.84 5.31
N MET A 126 -9.98 8.28 4.72
CA MET A 126 -11.29 8.21 5.37
C MET A 126 -11.72 6.77 5.69
N MET A 127 -11.29 5.80 4.88
CA MET A 127 -11.57 4.38 5.11
C MET A 127 -10.98 3.92 6.44
N GLU A 128 -9.73 4.28 6.70
CA GLU A 128 -9.05 3.95 7.97
C GLU A 128 -9.72 4.63 9.16
N LYS A 129 -10.04 5.93 9.05
CA LYS A 129 -10.74 6.65 10.12
C LYS A 129 -12.07 5.97 10.49
N GLU A 130 -12.90 5.65 9.50
CA GLU A 130 -14.18 5.01 9.75
C GLU A 130 -14.04 3.56 10.24
N LEU A 131 -13.03 2.82 9.76
CA LEU A 131 -12.70 1.49 10.27
C LEU A 131 -12.31 1.55 11.75
N TYR A 132 -11.46 2.51 12.13
CA TYR A 132 -11.09 2.72 13.52
C TYR A 132 -12.31 2.98 14.41
N LEU A 133 -13.18 3.91 14.02
CA LEU A 133 -14.39 4.23 14.75
C LEU A 133 -15.36 3.04 14.85
N LEU A 134 -15.49 2.26 13.76
CA LEU A 134 -16.29 1.04 13.76
C LEU A 134 -15.76 0.01 14.76
N LEU A 135 -14.45 -0.22 14.79
CA LEU A 135 -13.81 -1.20 15.66
C LEU A 135 -13.88 -0.78 17.14
N GLU A 136 -13.61 0.48 17.46
CA GLU A 136 -13.80 1.02 18.82
C GLU A 136 -15.26 0.83 19.29
N GLY A 137 -16.22 1.17 18.43
CA GLY A 137 -17.64 1.04 18.72
C GLY A 137 -18.07 -0.39 19.05
N ARG A 138 -17.48 -1.40 18.39
CA ARG A 138 -17.73 -2.83 18.69
C ARG A 138 -17.16 -3.26 20.04
N GLN A 139 -16.11 -2.60 20.52
CA GLN A 139 -15.53 -2.82 21.84
C GLN A 139 -16.27 -2.04 22.94
N GLY A 140 -17.38 -1.38 22.60
CA GLY A 140 -18.14 -0.53 23.53
C GLY A 140 -17.46 0.82 23.80
N ARG A 141 -16.39 1.15 23.08
CA ARG A 141 -15.66 2.41 23.20
C ARG A 141 -16.14 3.41 22.16
N LYS A 142 -16.27 4.67 22.54
CA LYS A 142 -16.62 5.77 21.61
C LYS A 142 -15.72 6.97 21.90
N PRO A 143 -14.42 6.86 21.62
CA PRO A 143 -13.52 7.99 21.83
C PRO A 143 -13.92 9.14 20.90
N GLU A 144 -13.79 10.36 21.39
CA GLU A 144 -13.71 11.53 20.54
C GLU A 144 -12.37 11.47 19.81
N VAL A 145 -12.39 11.23 18.49
CA VAL A 145 -11.18 11.09 17.68
C VAL A 145 -10.95 12.36 16.89
N GLU A 146 -9.87 13.06 17.20
CA GLU A 146 -9.36 14.16 16.41
C GLU A 146 -8.35 13.63 15.39
N TRP A 147 -8.64 13.83 14.11
CA TRP A 147 -7.71 13.51 13.03
C TRP A 147 -6.73 14.66 12.89
N VAL A 148 -5.48 14.41 13.29
CA VAL A 148 -4.38 15.35 13.14
C VAL A 148 -4.01 15.50 11.67
N GLU A 149 -3.90 16.74 11.20
CA GLU A 149 -3.61 17.03 9.79
C GLU A 149 -2.21 16.58 9.36
N GLN A 150 -1.27 16.61 10.30
CA GLN A 150 0.10 16.17 10.11
C GLN A 150 0.14 14.63 9.89
N PRO A 151 0.85 14.13 8.87
CA PRO A 151 0.91 12.70 8.55
C PRO A 151 1.87 11.93 9.48
N ILE A 152 1.67 12.04 10.79
CA ILE A 152 2.55 11.52 11.84
C ILE A 152 2.71 10.00 11.75
N SER A 153 1.63 9.26 11.48
CA SER A 153 1.70 7.80 11.35
C SER A 153 2.65 7.39 10.24
N ASP A 154 2.53 8.07 9.08
CA ASP A 154 3.34 7.79 7.90
C ASP A 154 4.77 8.26 8.11
N GLY A 155 5.00 9.36 8.83
CA GLY A 155 6.33 9.81 9.21
C GLY A 155 7.09 8.77 10.04
N PHE A 156 6.47 8.22 11.09
CA PHE A 156 7.08 7.15 11.88
C PHE A 156 7.31 5.87 11.07
N TYR A 157 6.39 5.53 10.18
CA TYR A 157 6.55 4.40 9.27
C TYR A 157 7.76 4.59 8.35
N LEU A 158 7.95 5.77 7.76
CA LEU A 158 9.07 6.04 6.88
C LEU A 158 10.42 6.05 7.61
N ILE A 159 10.45 6.59 8.83
CA ILE A 159 11.63 6.49 9.71
C ILE A 159 11.95 5.02 10.01
N SER A 160 10.94 4.19 10.27
CA SER A 160 11.17 2.76 10.54
C SER A 160 11.80 2.03 9.37
N ILE A 161 11.41 2.36 8.12
CA ILE A 161 12.04 1.80 6.92
C ILE A 161 13.51 2.21 6.82
N LEU A 162 13.81 3.49 7.06
CA LEU A 162 15.18 4.00 7.03
C LEU A 162 16.06 3.33 8.10
N ASP A 163 15.58 3.25 9.34
CA ASP A 163 16.30 2.59 10.43
C ASP A 163 16.56 1.12 10.11
N PHE A 164 15.58 0.43 9.55
CA PHE A 164 15.72 -0.96 9.14
C PHE A 164 16.80 -1.14 8.06
N GLN A 165 16.81 -0.27 7.04
CA GLN A 165 17.84 -0.28 5.99
C GLN A 165 19.23 0.07 6.51
N GLU A 166 19.34 0.89 7.55
CA GLU A 166 20.59 1.24 8.22
C GLU A 166 21.10 0.14 9.17
N GLY A 167 20.40 -0.99 9.27
CA GLY A 167 20.78 -2.09 10.17
C GLY A 167 20.47 -1.81 11.64
N LYS A 168 19.46 -0.98 11.91
CA LYS A 168 18.95 -0.61 13.24
C LYS A 168 17.55 -1.22 13.47
N PRO A 169 17.42 -2.55 13.56
CA PRO A 169 16.12 -3.22 13.56
C PRO A 169 15.28 -2.93 14.82
N GLU A 170 15.92 -2.68 15.97
CA GLU A 170 15.20 -2.38 17.20
C GLU A 170 14.59 -0.98 17.16
N GLU A 171 15.33 0.01 16.67
CA GLU A 171 14.83 1.37 16.42
C GLU A 171 13.73 1.36 15.35
N ALA A 172 13.89 0.56 14.29
CA ALA A 172 12.87 0.37 13.28
C ALA A 172 11.57 -0.18 13.87
N LEU A 173 11.64 -1.27 14.66
CA LEU A 173 10.47 -1.84 15.31
C LEU A 173 9.83 -0.86 16.31
N ALA A 174 10.63 -0.07 17.02
CA ALA A 174 10.12 0.96 17.92
C ALA A 174 9.37 2.07 17.15
N ASN A 175 9.92 2.55 16.03
CA ASN A 175 9.24 3.55 15.19
C ASN A 175 8.01 2.97 14.48
N MET A 176 8.05 1.70 14.06
CA MET A 176 6.88 1.00 13.53
C MET A 176 5.77 0.90 14.59
N GLN A 177 6.11 0.62 15.84
CA GLN A 177 5.14 0.59 16.94
C GLN A 177 4.52 1.99 17.21
N ARG A 178 5.29 3.07 17.01
CA ARG A 178 4.76 4.45 17.05
C ARG A 178 3.83 4.72 15.86
N ALA A 179 4.18 4.27 14.67
CA ALA A 179 3.30 4.37 13.50
C ALA A 179 1.94 3.69 13.77
N VAL A 180 1.96 2.46 14.29
CA VAL A 180 0.76 1.71 14.72
C VAL A 180 -0.01 2.44 15.83
N PHE A 181 0.67 3.09 16.77
CA PHE A 181 -0.02 3.89 17.79
C PHE A 181 -0.83 5.03 17.16
N TRP A 182 -0.27 5.73 16.18
CA TRP A 182 -0.93 6.84 15.50
C TRP A 182 -2.01 6.41 14.50
N ASN A 183 -1.84 5.26 13.87
CA ASN A 183 -2.81 4.63 12.98
C ASN A 183 -2.89 3.12 13.23
N PRO A 184 -3.80 2.66 14.09
CA PRO A 184 -3.85 1.26 14.51
C PRO A 184 -4.50 0.33 13.48
N VAL A 185 -5.07 0.89 12.40
CA VAL A 185 -5.87 0.16 11.42
C VAL A 185 -5.25 0.12 10.03
N ARG A 186 -4.03 0.63 9.86
CA ARG A 186 -3.31 0.54 8.59
C ARG A 186 -2.65 -0.81 8.42
N SER A 187 -3.15 -1.60 7.46
CA SER A 187 -2.65 -2.96 7.19
C SER A 187 -1.14 -3.01 6.91
N ALA A 188 -0.65 -2.14 6.02
CA ALA A 188 0.75 -2.09 5.62
C ALA A 188 1.73 -2.03 6.80
N PHE A 189 1.38 -1.34 7.89
CA PHE A 189 2.24 -1.26 9.08
C PHE A 189 2.46 -2.62 9.73
N TYR A 190 1.43 -3.46 9.76
CA TYR A 190 1.52 -4.79 10.33
C TYR A 190 2.23 -5.76 9.38
N SER A 191 2.03 -5.65 8.07
CA SER A 191 2.79 -6.42 7.06
C SER A 191 4.28 -6.13 7.16
N GLU A 192 4.65 -4.86 7.23
CA GLU A 192 6.05 -4.42 7.31
C GLU A 192 6.67 -4.76 8.67
N ARG A 193 5.91 -4.63 9.76
CA ARG A 193 6.35 -5.12 11.07
C ARG A 193 6.62 -6.63 11.05
N GLY A 194 5.76 -7.41 10.40
CA GLY A 194 5.95 -8.86 10.23
C GLY A 194 7.25 -9.16 9.50
N PHE A 195 7.54 -8.42 8.42
CA PHE A 195 8.79 -8.53 7.68
C PHE A 195 10.01 -8.19 8.53
N MET A 196 9.98 -7.07 9.26
CA MET A 196 11.07 -6.65 10.15
C MET A 196 11.34 -7.68 11.25
N LEU A 197 10.30 -8.30 11.82
CA LEU A 197 10.42 -9.34 12.84
C LEU A 197 11.08 -10.62 12.32
N LEU A 198 10.85 -10.98 11.06
CA LEU A 198 11.53 -12.13 10.42
C LEU A 198 13.00 -11.85 10.08
N ARG A 199 13.39 -10.58 10.02
CA ARG A 199 14.70 -10.12 9.59
C ARG A 199 15.48 -9.40 10.71
N ASN A 200 15.05 -9.56 11.96
CA ASN A 200 15.73 -8.94 13.10
C ASN A 200 17.15 -9.53 13.26
N SER A 201 18.12 -8.68 13.62
CA SER A 201 19.51 -9.07 13.85
C SER A 201 19.69 -10.04 15.01
N ALA A 202 18.78 -10.02 15.99
CA ALA A 202 18.73 -10.98 17.09
C ALA A 202 18.15 -12.36 16.69
N GLY A 203 17.70 -12.51 15.43
CA GLY A 203 17.06 -13.71 14.90
C GLY A 203 15.56 -13.52 14.62
N PRO A 204 14.97 -14.40 13.80
CA PRO A 204 13.58 -14.27 13.37
C PRO A 204 12.60 -14.52 14.52
N ASN A 205 11.72 -13.55 14.80
CA ASN A 205 10.59 -13.74 15.71
C ASN A 205 9.35 -14.21 14.94
N ILE A 206 9.34 -15.51 14.60
CA ILE A 206 8.32 -16.13 13.75
C ILE A 206 6.90 -15.96 14.33
N LEU A 207 6.74 -16.12 15.65
CA LEU A 207 5.43 -16.03 16.30
C LEU A 207 4.86 -14.62 16.20
N MET A 208 5.65 -13.60 16.54
CA MET A 208 5.19 -12.21 16.45
C MET A 208 4.99 -11.77 15.00
N ALA A 209 5.80 -12.27 14.07
CA ALA A 209 5.61 -12.01 12.65
C ALA A 209 4.27 -12.58 12.16
N GLN A 210 3.92 -13.81 12.58
CA GLN A 210 2.64 -14.42 12.24
C GLN A 210 1.46 -13.60 12.78
N VAL A 211 1.55 -13.14 14.04
CA VAL A 211 0.53 -12.27 14.64
C VAL A 211 0.38 -10.97 13.85
N ALA A 212 1.51 -10.37 13.43
CA ALA A 212 1.49 -9.16 12.63
C ALA A 212 0.81 -9.39 11.27
N TYR A 213 1.16 -10.44 10.52
CA TYR A 213 0.52 -10.71 9.24
C TYR A 213 -0.96 -11.09 9.34
N ILE A 214 -1.36 -11.84 10.38
CA ILE A 214 -2.80 -12.08 10.64
C ILE A 214 -3.51 -10.74 10.86
N LYS A 215 -2.90 -9.85 11.65
CA LYS A 215 -3.48 -8.53 11.89
C LYS A 215 -3.55 -7.68 10.62
N ALA A 216 -2.55 -7.77 9.75
CA ALA A 216 -2.56 -7.13 8.44
C ALA A 216 -3.73 -7.63 7.58
N LEU A 217 -4.00 -8.95 7.55
CA LEU A 217 -5.15 -9.50 6.81
C LEU A 217 -6.49 -8.96 7.30
N GLU A 218 -6.68 -8.86 8.61
CA GLU A 218 -7.90 -8.29 9.18
C GLU A 218 -8.13 -6.84 8.75
N LEU A 219 -7.04 -6.09 8.56
CA LEU A 219 -7.05 -4.65 8.29
C LEU A 219 -6.90 -4.30 6.80
N ALA A 220 -6.56 -5.25 5.94
CA ALA A 220 -6.34 -5.01 4.52
C ALA A 220 -7.66 -4.62 3.85
N ASP A 221 -7.67 -3.45 3.22
CA ASP A 221 -8.83 -2.90 2.52
C ASP A 221 -8.68 -2.92 0.99
N ASN A 222 -7.55 -3.43 0.49
CA ASN A 222 -7.17 -3.53 -0.91
C ASN A 222 -6.47 -4.86 -1.22
N ALA A 223 -6.38 -5.21 -2.50
CA ALA A 223 -5.93 -6.52 -2.95
C ALA A 223 -4.43 -6.71 -2.70
N GLU A 224 -3.66 -5.63 -2.85
CA GLU A 224 -2.22 -5.58 -2.68
C GLU A 224 -1.83 -5.89 -1.24
N ASP A 225 -2.42 -5.19 -0.26
CA ASP A 225 -2.16 -5.40 1.16
C ASP A 225 -2.62 -6.80 1.61
N PHE A 226 -3.76 -7.27 1.11
CA PHE A 226 -4.29 -8.59 1.45
C PHE A 226 -3.37 -9.70 0.92
N ALA A 227 -2.94 -9.60 -0.34
CA ALA A 227 -2.01 -10.54 -0.94
C ALA A 227 -0.64 -10.50 -0.27
N ALA A 228 -0.10 -9.31 0.04
CA ALA A 228 1.18 -9.16 0.73
C ALA A 228 1.18 -9.85 2.11
N ALA A 229 0.10 -9.72 2.88
CA ALA A 229 -0.03 -10.39 4.16
C ALA A 229 -0.14 -11.93 4.02
N LEU A 230 -0.87 -12.44 3.01
CA LEU A 230 -0.92 -13.87 2.70
C LEU A 230 0.46 -14.42 2.30
N ARG A 231 1.23 -13.69 1.50
CA ARG A 231 2.60 -14.08 1.13
C ARG A 231 3.53 -14.14 2.34
N GLY A 232 3.44 -13.14 3.23
CA GLY A 232 4.15 -13.14 4.51
C GLY A 232 3.82 -14.37 5.38
N LEU A 233 2.54 -14.76 5.45
CA LEU A 233 2.12 -16.00 6.11
C LEU A 233 2.62 -17.25 5.39
N SER A 234 2.59 -17.28 4.06
CA SER A 234 3.11 -18.40 3.27
C SER A 234 4.57 -18.70 3.63
N PHE A 235 5.42 -17.67 3.67
CA PHE A 235 6.80 -17.80 4.11
C PHE A 235 6.91 -18.43 5.50
N ILE A 236 6.12 -17.95 6.47
CA ILE A 236 6.09 -18.50 7.83
C ILE A 236 5.68 -19.98 7.83
N PHE A 237 4.68 -20.36 7.04
CA PHE A 237 4.21 -21.75 7.00
C PHE A 237 5.18 -22.69 6.28
N VAL A 238 5.94 -22.21 5.28
CA VAL A 238 7.07 -22.96 4.71
C VAL A 238 8.11 -23.26 5.79
N GLU A 239 8.53 -22.25 6.55
CA GLU A 239 9.51 -22.41 7.64
C GLU A 239 9.00 -23.38 8.73
N ARG A 240 7.69 -23.37 8.99
CA ARG A 240 7.03 -24.28 9.94
C ARG A 240 6.72 -25.67 9.38
N ARG A 241 7.15 -25.98 8.15
CA ARG A 241 6.89 -27.26 7.46
C ARG A 241 5.40 -27.57 7.30
N MET A 242 4.60 -26.54 7.04
CA MET A 242 3.17 -26.60 6.73
C MET A 242 2.94 -26.17 5.26
N PRO A 243 3.44 -26.94 4.27
CA PRO A 243 3.42 -26.53 2.86
C PRO A 243 2.00 -26.46 2.28
N ASP A 244 1.04 -27.19 2.87
CA ASP A 244 -0.38 -27.15 2.53
C ASP A 244 -1.01 -25.80 2.86
N VAL A 245 -0.74 -25.26 4.05
CA VAL A 245 -1.22 -23.93 4.46
C VAL A 245 -0.49 -22.84 3.68
N ALA A 246 0.81 -22.99 3.44
CA ALA A 246 1.57 -22.07 2.61
C ALA A 246 1.02 -21.98 1.18
N LEU A 247 0.76 -23.13 0.55
CA LEU A 247 0.15 -23.18 -0.79
C LEU A 247 -1.24 -22.55 -0.79
N ALA A 248 -2.04 -22.80 0.24
CA ALA A 248 -3.35 -22.21 0.37
C ALA A 248 -3.28 -20.67 0.43
N CYS A 249 -2.31 -20.12 1.17
CA CYS A 249 -2.06 -18.67 1.19
C CYS A 249 -1.74 -18.13 -0.21
N LEU A 250 -0.82 -18.78 -0.95
CA LEU A 250 -0.41 -18.31 -2.28
C LEU A 250 -1.52 -18.43 -3.33
N LEU A 251 -2.30 -19.52 -3.30
CA LEU A 251 -3.43 -19.70 -4.22
C LEU A 251 -4.51 -18.62 -4.02
N VAL A 252 -4.78 -18.25 -2.77
CA VAL A 252 -5.70 -17.15 -2.47
C VAL A 252 -5.08 -15.82 -2.85
N ALA A 253 -3.81 -15.57 -2.54
CA ALA A 253 -3.11 -14.33 -2.94
C ALA A 253 -3.13 -14.12 -4.46
N ARG A 254 -2.85 -15.17 -5.24
CA ARG A 254 -2.92 -15.15 -6.72
C ARG A 254 -4.32 -14.83 -7.24
N ASN A 255 -5.36 -15.23 -6.52
CA ASN A 255 -6.74 -14.89 -6.90
C ASN A 255 -7.03 -13.38 -6.74
N PHE A 256 -6.37 -12.71 -5.79
CA PHE A 256 -6.47 -11.26 -5.61
C PHE A 256 -5.58 -10.50 -6.61
N LEU A 257 -4.38 -11.00 -6.86
CA LEU A 257 -3.42 -10.42 -7.81
C LEU A 257 -3.04 -11.44 -8.90
N PRO A 258 -3.88 -11.61 -9.93
CA PRO A 258 -3.52 -12.44 -11.06
C PRO A 258 -2.28 -11.86 -11.75
N GLN A 259 -1.30 -12.70 -12.08
CA GLN A 259 -0.06 -12.33 -12.79
C GLN A 259 1.02 -11.61 -11.96
N ASP A 260 0.88 -11.56 -10.63
CA ASP A 260 2.00 -11.13 -9.77
C ASP A 260 3.18 -12.12 -9.88
N SER A 261 4.33 -11.63 -10.35
CA SER A 261 5.51 -12.46 -10.60
C SER A 261 6.10 -13.04 -9.32
N GLU A 262 6.02 -12.32 -8.21
CA GLU A 262 6.60 -12.77 -6.95
C GLU A 262 5.77 -13.91 -6.34
N ILE A 263 4.44 -13.85 -6.44
CA ILE A 263 3.55 -14.97 -6.07
C ILE A 263 3.89 -16.21 -6.91
N GLU A 264 4.09 -16.06 -8.22
CA GLU A 264 4.43 -17.19 -9.09
C GLU A 264 5.80 -17.80 -8.76
N GLU A 265 6.79 -16.98 -8.37
CA GLU A 265 8.11 -17.46 -7.89
C GLU A 265 7.99 -18.25 -6.58
N GLU A 266 7.20 -17.75 -5.61
CA GLU A 266 6.94 -18.44 -4.35
C GLU A 266 6.16 -19.75 -4.58
N MET A 267 5.19 -19.74 -5.49
CA MET A 267 4.43 -20.93 -5.88
C MET A 267 5.32 -21.96 -6.59
N PHE A 268 6.30 -21.51 -7.39
CA PHE A 268 7.27 -22.39 -8.05
C PHE A 268 8.09 -23.18 -7.02
N PHE A 269 8.47 -22.56 -5.90
CA PHE A 269 9.13 -23.28 -4.80
C PHE A 269 8.27 -24.43 -4.28
N ILE A 270 6.97 -24.19 -4.00
CA ILE A 270 6.07 -25.24 -3.52
C ILE A 270 5.88 -26.31 -4.59
N ARG A 271 5.62 -25.93 -5.84
CA ARG A 271 5.44 -26.86 -6.96
C ARG A 271 6.63 -27.79 -7.13
N ARG A 272 7.85 -27.26 -7.01
CA ARG A 272 9.09 -28.04 -7.15
C ARG A 272 9.28 -29.03 -6.00
N ASN A 273 9.00 -28.63 -4.77
CA ASN A 273 9.29 -29.43 -3.58
C ASN A 273 8.13 -30.35 -3.17
N PHE A 274 6.89 -30.00 -3.54
CA PHE A 274 5.66 -30.70 -3.17
C PHE A 274 4.70 -30.81 -4.37
N PRO A 275 5.09 -31.47 -5.49
CA PRO A 275 4.31 -31.48 -6.73
C PRO A 275 2.92 -32.09 -6.56
N ALA A 276 2.79 -33.22 -5.85
CA ALA A 276 1.50 -33.86 -5.62
C ALA A 276 0.52 -32.99 -4.81
N LEU A 277 1.03 -32.20 -3.86
CA LEU A 277 0.24 -31.22 -3.11
C LEU A 277 -0.20 -30.07 -4.03
N TYR A 278 0.74 -29.56 -4.83
CA TYR A 278 0.47 -28.48 -5.77
C TYR A 278 -0.62 -28.85 -6.78
N ASP A 279 -0.54 -30.05 -7.36
CA ASP A 279 -1.48 -30.51 -8.39
C ASP A 279 -2.86 -30.87 -7.82
N SER A 280 -2.96 -31.15 -6.50
CA SER A 280 -4.22 -31.56 -5.86
C SER A 280 -5.01 -30.42 -5.21
N MET A 281 -4.38 -29.27 -4.92
CA MET A 281 -5.04 -28.16 -4.24
C MET A 281 -5.57 -27.11 -5.23
N ASP A 282 -6.89 -27.00 -5.32
CA ASP A 282 -7.58 -25.91 -6.02
C ASP A 282 -7.90 -24.73 -5.08
N LEU A 283 -8.46 -23.65 -5.62
CA LEU A 283 -8.82 -22.46 -4.83
C LEU A 283 -9.86 -22.76 -3.74
N ALA A 284 -10.80 -23.67 -3.99
CA ALA A 284 -11.80 -24.07 -3.00
C ALA A 284 -11.17 -24.86 -1.85
N GLY A 285 -10.23 -25.77 -2.16
CA GLY A 285 -9.36 -26.44 -1.21
C GLY A 285 -8.55 -25.45 -0.39
N ALA A 286 -7.87 -24.50 -1.03
CA ALA A 286 -7.11 -23.44 -0.37
C ALA A 286 -7.95 -22.65 0.64
N ARG A 287 -9.13 -22.17 0.25
CA ARG A 287 -10.04 -21.43 1.14
C ARG A 287 -10.48 -22.26 2.35
N ARG A 288 -10.73 -23.57 2.17
CA ARG A 288 -11.05 -24.50 3.27
C ARG A 288 -9.86 -24.72 4.20
N THR A 289 -8.65 -24.86 3.65
CA THR A 289 -7.40 -25.00 4.42
C THR A 289 -7.16 -23.76 5.27
N LEU A 290 -7.27 -22.56 4.70
CA LEU A 290 -7.11 -21.31 5.46
C LEU A 290 -8.16 -21.19 6.57
N SER A 291 -9.44 -21.47 6.26
CA SER A 291 -10.52 -21.42 7.25
C SER A 291 -10.29 -22.38 8.43
N SER A 292 -9.84 -23.60 8.15
CA SER A 292 -9.52 -24.60 9.18
C SER A 292 -8.36 -24.19 10.07
N ASN A 293 -7.46 -23.35 9.54
CA ASN A 293 -6.32 -22.76 10.26
C ASN A 293 -6.62 -21.37 10.85
N ARG A 294 -7.89 -20.92 10.80
CA ARG A 294 -8.32 -19.59 11.28
C ARG A 294 -7.62 -18.43 10.60
N ILE A 295 -7.32 -18.59 9.31
CA ILE A 295 -6.74 -17.55 8.45
C ILE A 295 -7.85 -17.03 7.54
N LEU A 296 -7.97 -15.71 7.43
CA LEU A 296 -8.91 -15.08 6.51
C LEU A 296 -8.53 -15.41 5.06
N ALA A 297 -9.53 -15.86 4.29
CA ALA A 297 -9.39 -16.11 2.85
C ALA A 297 -10.06 -15.03 2.00
N ASP A 298 -10.70 -14.06 2.63
CA ASP A 298 -11.39 -12.93 2.01
C ASP A 298 -11.34 -11.72 2.95
N TYR A 299 -11.73 -10.55 2.45
CA TYR A 299 -11.75 -9.31 3.24
C TYR A 299 -12.63 -9.43 4.48
N ALA A 300 -12.22 -8.76 5.55
CA ALA A 300 -13.01 -8.67 6.76
C ALA A 300 -14.35 -7.93 6.48
N PRO A 301 -15.49 -8.42 7.00
CA PRO A 301 -16.81 -7.84 6.72
C PRO A 301 -16.96 -6.39 7.19
N GLU A 302 -16.10 -5.94 8.11
CA GLU A 302 -15.99 -4.58 8.59
C GLU A 302 -15.70 -3.59 7.46
N HIS A 303 -14.87 -3.97 6.47
CA HIS A 303 -14.54 -3.10 5.35
C HIS A 303 -15.76 -2.79 4.48
N VAL A 304 -16.58 -3.81 4.19
CA VAL A 304 -17.85 -3.64 3.47
C VAL A 304 -18.78 -2.73 4.25
N GLN A 305 -18.85 -2.89 5.58
CA GLN A 305 -19.65 -2.03 6.45
C GLN A 305 -19.17 -0.57 6.43
N VAL A 306 -17.86 -0.34 6.43
CA VAL A 306 -17.27 1.00 6.34
C VAL A 306 -17.61 1.65 5.00
N LEU A 307 -17.48 0.93 3.88
CA LEU A 307 -17.81 1.46 2.55
C LEU A 307 -19.28 1.86 2.43
N ILE A 308 -20.19 1.06 3.02
CA ILE A 308 -21.62 1.41 3.09
C ILE A 308 -21.83 2.70 3.90
N ARG A 309 -21.17 2.84 5.07
CA ARG A 309 -21.27 4.05 5.90
C ARG A 309 -20.73 5.29 5.20
N LEU A 310 -19.60 5.17 4.50
CA LEU A 310 -19.03 6.24 3.70
C LEU A 310 -19.96 6.64 2.56
N ALA A 311 -20.63 5.68 1.92
CA ALA A 311 -21.60 5.96 0.87
C ALA A 311 -22.80 6.77 1.40
N ASP A 312 -23.22 6.52 2.65
CA ASP A 312 -24.35 7.22 3.30
C ASP A 312 -24.07 8.72 3.60
N ILE A 313 -22.81 9.15 3.51
CA ILE A 313 -22.44 10.57 3.63
C ILE A 313 -22.91 11.36 2.40
N PHE A 314 -22.94 10.71 1.23
CA PHE A 314 -23.27 11.34 -0.05
C PHE A 314 -24.77 11.27 -0.35
N LYS A 315 -25.52 12.27 0.13
CA LYS A 315 -27.00 12.30 0.04
C LYS A 315 -27.54 13.14 -1.13
N SER A 316 -26.70 13.97 -1.74
CA SER A 316 -27.10 14.84 -2.85
C SER A 316 -27.05 14.09 -4.18
N PRO A 317 -27.94 14.37 -5.14
CA PRO A 317 -27.84 13.83 -6.50
C PRO A 317 -26.50 14.11 -7.18
N LYS A 318 -25.86 15.24 -6.85
CA LYS A 318 -24.54 15.61 -7.40
C LYS A 318 -23.41 14.69 -6.92
N ASP A 319 -23.59 14.07 -5.76
CA ASP A 319 -22.58 13.20 -5.14
C ASP A 319 -22.85 11.71 -5.40
N ALA A 320 -23.92 11.37 -6.13
CA ALA A 320 -24.28 10.00 -6.46
C ALA A 320 -23.13 9.19 -7.10
N PRO A 321 -22.27 9.76 -7.98
CA PRO A 321 -21.12 9.03 -8.51
C PRO A 321 -20.13 8.56 -7.43
N HIS A 322 -19.94 9.34 -6.36
CA HIS A 322 -19.04 8.96 -5.25
C HIS A 322 -19.64 7.83 -4.42
N ALA A 323 -20.94 7.88 -4.11
CA ALA A 323 -21.65 6.80 -3.43
C ALA A 323 -21.61 5.50 -4.26
N LEU A 324 -21.84 5.59 -5.57
CA LEU A 324 -21.78 4.44 -6.49
C LEU A 324 -20.39 3.80 -6.51
N ASN A 325 -19.32 4.58 -6.53
CA ASN A 325 -17.95 4.06 -6.50
C ASN A 325 -17.69 3.26 -5.20
N LEU A 326 -18.05 3.82 -4.04
CA LEU A 326 -17.89 3.14 -2.75
C LEU A 326 -18.68 1.83 -2.67
N LEU A 327 -19.92 1.82 -3.18
CA LEU A 327 -20.76 0.62 -3.21
C LEU A 327 -20.24 -0.42 -4.21
N ARG A 328 -19.66 -0.01 -5.35
CA ARG A 328 -19.00 -0.94 -6.29
C ARG A 328 -17.79 -1.60 -5.66
N ARG A 329 -16.93 -0.83 -4.97
CA ARG A 329 -15.82 -1.39 -4.19
C ARG A 329 -16.32 -2.36 -3.10
N ALA A 330 -17.43 -2.03 -2.44
CA ALA A 330 -18.04 -2.93 -1.44
C ALA A 330 -18.55 -4.24 -2.07
N LEU A 331 -19.05 -4.19 -3.31
CA LEU A 331 -19.48 -5.35 -4.07
C LEU A 331 -18.29 -6.20 -4.53
N GLU A 332 -17.18 -5.58 -4.93
CA GLU A 332 -15.93 -6.28 -5.26
C GLU A 332 -15.40 -7.06 -4.05
N MET A 333 -15.44 -6.46 -2.86
CA MET A 333 -15.04 -7.13 -1.61
C MET A 333 -16.03 -8.21 -1.16
N SER A 334 -17.32 -8.10 -1.50
CA SER A 334 -18.34 -9.07 -1.13
C SER A 334 -19.43 -9.17 -2.20
N PRO A 335 -19.21 -10.00 -3.24
CA PRO A 335 -20.12 -10.08 -4.40
C PRO A 335 -21.54 -10.56 -4.07
N THR A 336 -21.72 -11.21 -2.93
CA THR A 336 -23.01 -11.77 -2.49
C THR A 336 -23.74 -10.88 -1.48
N ASN A 337 -23.21 -9.69 -1.16
CA ASN A 337 -23.82 -8.79 -0.20
C ASN A 337 -25.13 -8.18 -0.73
N LYS A 338 -26.27 -8.70 -0.23
CA LYS A 338 -27.62 -8.29 -0.65
C LYS A 338 -27.89 -6.79 -0.46
N GLU A 339 -27.36 -6.19 0.60
CA GLU A 339 -27.60 -4.77 0.89
C GLU A 339 -26.88 -3.88 -0.12
N VAL A 340 -25.62 -4.19 -0.44
CA VAL A 340 -24.86 -3.47 -1.47
C VAL A 340 -25.55 -3.56 -2.82
N VAL A 341 -25.95 -4.77 -3.23
CA VAL A 341 -26.66 -5.00 -4.50
C VAL A 341 -27.96 -4.19 -4.57
N ARG A 342 -28.76 -4.21 -3.50
CA ARG A 342 -30.02 -3.43 -3.42
C ARG A 342 -29.78 -1.94 -3.58
N ARG A 343 -28.76 -1.39 -2.90
CA ARG A 343 -28.44 0.05 -2.95
C ARG A 343 -27.95 0.49 -4.33
N LEU A 344 -27.09 -0.31 -4.97
CA LEU A 344 -26.62 -0.05 -6.34
C LEU A 344 -27.80 0.02 -7.31
N GLN A 345 -28.73 -0.93 -7.26
CA GLN A 345 -29.92 -0.92 -8.12
C GLN A 345 -30.79 0.33 -7.97
N VAL A 346 -30.88 0.90 -6.75
CA VAL A 346 -31.67 2.13 -6.52
C VAL A 346 -30.96 3.36 -7.09
N LEU A 347 -29.64 3.43 -6.97
CA LEU A 347 -28.85 4.57 -7.42
C LEU A 347 -28.58 4.57 -8.92
N GLU A 348 -28.50 3.40 -9.57
CA GLU A 348 -28.31 3.28 -11.03
C GLU A 348 -29.59 3.48 -11.84
N LYS A 349 -30.77 3.43 -11.20
CA LYS A 349 -32.08 3.69 -11.82
C LYS A 349 -32.51 5.16 -11.78
N LYS A 350 -31.76 6.01 -11.08
CA LYS A 350 -31.99 7.47 -11.00
C LYS A 350 -31.01 8.19 -11.90
#